data_AF-A0A2W6D3L3-F1
#
_entry.id   AF-A0A2W6D3L3-F1
#
_cell.length_a   1.000
_cell.length_b   1.000
_cell.length_c   1.000
_cell.angle_alpha   90.00
_cell.angle_beta   90.00
_cell.angle_gamma   90.00
#
_symmetry.space_group_name_H-M   'P 1'
#
loop_
_entity.id
_entity.type
_entity.pdbx_description
1 polymer ?
#
loop_
_entity_poly.entity_id
_entity_poly.type
_entity_poly.pdbx_seq_one_letter_code
_entity_poly.pdbx_strand_id
1 'polypeptide(L)'
;MRHARQAEDSLSTRGEDPEWLDFFDPARLAGFLGYSELVAGRPADAVISLHRALDQLDDRAGRQRSVVLLDLAAAHAVTDAEHGMDFAAQAFDQLKLEPYGTAYGRIPAVRRALEGTPQARLLEERIRALPAAVC
;
A
#
# COMPACT_ATOMS: atom_id res chain seq x y z
N MET A 1 23.34 -4.86 -10.43
CA MET A 1 24.31 -3.92 -11.05
C MET A 1 23.97 -3.58 -12.50
N ARG A 2 23.69 -4.54 -13.40
CA ARG A 2 23.36 -4.25 -14.82
C ARG A 2 22.10 -3.40 -15.02
N HIS A 3 21.04 -3.66 -14.25
CA HIS A 3 19.77 -2.94 -14.37
C HIS A 3 19.80 -1.50 -13.84
N ALA A 4 20.62 -1.20 -12.82
CA ALA A 4 20.74 0.16 -12.29
C ALA A 4 21.38 1.11 -13.31
N ARG A 5 22.45 0.67 -13.97
CA ARG A 5 23.11 1.45 -15.02
C ARG A 5 22.21 1.64 -16.25
N GLN A 6 21.44 0.60 -16.60
CA GLN A 6 20.46 0.67 -17.67
C GLN A 6 19.31 1.62 -17.35
N ALA A 7 18.90 1.72 -16.08
CA ALA A 7 17.94 2.71 -15.59
C ALA A 7 18.48 4.15 -15.70
N GLU A 8 19.73 4.36 -15.29
CA GLU A 8 20.41 5.66 -15.39
C GLU A 8 20.56 6.12 -16.85
N ASP A 9 20.90 5.21 -17.76
CA ASP A 9 21.01 5.50 -19.19
C ASP A 9 19.65 5.91 -19.79
N SER A 10 18.54 5.30 -19.36
CA SER A 10 17.19 5.70 -19.80
C SER A 10 16.75 7.08 -19.30
N LEU A 11 17.27 7.57 -18.16
CA LEU A 11 16.99 8.95 -17.70
C LEU A 11 17.58 10.02 -18.64
N SER A 12 18.50 9.64 -19.53
CA SER A 12 19.11 10.54 -20.52
C SER A 12 18.34 10.64 -21.84
N THR A 13 17.27 9.84 -22.03
CA THR A 13 16.43 9.87 -23.24
C THR A 13 15.21 10.78 -23.06
N ARG A 14 14.60 11.22 -24.17
CA ARG A 14 13.46 12.17 -24.20
C ARG A 14 12.07 11.54 -23.93
N GLY A 15 12.01 10.43 -23.20
CA GLY A 15 10.75 9.87 -22.72
C GLY A 15 10.18 8.72 -23.54
N GLU A 16 10.93 7.63 -23.63
CA GLU A 16 10.34 6.30 -23.82
C GLU A 16 10.87 5.40 -22.70
N ASP A 17 9.96 4.83 -21.92
CA ASP A 17 10.33 3.87 -20.87
C ASP A 17 10.89 2.61 -21.53
N PRO A 18 12.06 2.11 -21.09
CA PRO A 18 12.62 0.91 -21.68
C PRO A 18 11.74 -0.30 -21.36
N GLU A 19 11.67 -1.29 -22.26
CA GLU A 19 10.77 -2.46 -22.12
C GLU A 19 10.93 -3.23 -20.81
N TRP A 20 12.11 -3.19 -20.18
CA TRP A 20 12.36 -3.85 -18.89
C TRP A 20 11.81 -3.08 -17.68
N LEU A 21 11.37 -1.83 -17.86
CA LEU A 21 10.74 -0.97 -16.84
C LEU A 21 9.20 -1.06 -16.90
N ASP A 22 8.68 -2.20 -17.34
CA ASP A 22 7.24 -2.51 -17.38
C ASP A 22 6.57 -2.60 -16.00
N PHE A 23 7.37 -2.62 -14.93
CA PHE A 23 6.92 -2.73 -13.55
C PHE A 23 6.77 -1.39 -12.83
N PHE A 24 7.15 -0.26 -13.43
CA PHE A 24 7.03 1.06 -12.81
C PHE A 24 6.06 1.92 -13.62
N ASP A 25 4.95 2.29 -12.99
CA ASP A 25 3.84 3.00 -13.63
C ASP A 25 3.37 4.17 -12.74
N PRO A 26 2.50 5.07 -13.26
CA PRO A 26 1.96 6.16 -12.46
C PRO A 26 1.26 5.72 -11.17
N ALA A 27 0.62 4.55 -11.15
CA ALA A 27 -0.08 4.03 -9.98
C ALA A 27 0.92 3.70 -8.85
N ARG A 28 2.04 3.07 -9.19
CA ARG A 28 3.12 2.74 -8.25
C ARG A 28 3.83 3.99 -7.77
N LEU A 29 4.09 4.97 -8.64
CA LEU A 29 4.64 6.26 -8.23
C LEU A 29 3.72 6.94 -7.20
N ALA A 30 2.41 7.00 -7.46
CA ALA A 30 1.44 7.56 -6.53
C ALA A 30 1.41 6.77 -5.20
N GLY A 31 1.52 5.43 -5.25
CA GLY A 31 1.62 4.59 -4.07
C GLY A 31 2.87 4.87 -3.22
N PHE A 32 4.04 5.02 -3.85
CA PHE A 32 5.29 5.37 -3.15
C PHE A 32 5.24 6.77 -2.56
N LEU A 33 4.66 7.74 -3.26
CA LEU A 33 4.46 9.09 -2.74
C LEU A 33 3.56 9.06 -1.49
N GLY A 34 2.41 8.39 -1.59
CA GLY A 34 1.47 8.27 -0.49
C GLY A 34 2.07 7.57 0.74
N TYR A 35 2.82 6.49 0.55
CA TYR A 35 3.54 5.85 1.65
C TYR A 35 4.60 6.79 2.27
N SER A 36 5.30 7.56 1.45
CA SER A 36 6.32 8.51 1.91
C SER A 36 5.70 9.65 2.73
N GLU A 37 4.55 10.19 2.29
CA GLU A 37 3.75 11.18 3.01
C GLU A 37 3.25 10.63 4.35
N LEU A 38 2.79 9.38 4.38
CA LEU A 38 2.36 8.71 5.61
C LEU A 38 3.50 8.58 6.63
N VAL A 39 4.68 8.10 6.19
CA VAL A 39 5.87 7.99 7.05
C VAL A 39 6.38 9.36 7.50
N ALA A 40 6.19 10.41 6.69
CA ALA A 40 6.49 11.79 7.04
C ALA A 40 5.47 12.44 7.98
N GLY A 41 4.43 11.72 8.42
CA GLY A 41 3.40 12.25 9.31
C GLY A 41 2.39 13.18 8.63
N ARG A 42 2.15 12.99 7.33
CA ARG A 42 1.19 13.76 6.51
C ARG A 42 0.05 12.87 6.03
N PRO A 43 -0.83 12.40 6.92
CA PRO A 43 -1.87 11.44 6.57
C PRO A 43 -2.89 12.01 5.54
N ALA A 44 -3.19 13.31 5.59
CA ALA A 44 -4.11 13.94 4.64
C ALA A 44 -3.56 13.92 3.20
N ASP A 45 -2.28 14.24 3.01
CA ASP A 45 -1.62 14.18 1.71
C ASP A 45 -1.54 12.72 1.22
N ALA A 46 -1.18 11.81 2.14
CA ALA A 46 -1.09 10.39 1.86
C ALA A 46 -2.41 9.81 1.32
N VAL A 47 -3.56 10.17 1.92
CA VAL A 47 -4.88 9.74 1.45
C VAL A 47 -5.09 10.12 -0.02
N ILE A 48 -4.74 11.35 -0.41
CA ILE A 48 -4.92 11.83 -1.79
C ILE A 48 -4.07 11.00 -2.76
N SER A 49 -2.79 10.83 -2.43
CA SER A 49 -1.84 10.08 -3.27
C SER A 49 -2.19 8.60 -3.37
N LEU A 50 -2.60 7.98 -2.26
CA LEU A 50 -2.94 6.55 -2.21
C LEU A 50 -4.26 6.24 -2.89
N HIS A 51 -5.26 7.14 -2.84
CA HIS A 51 -6.46 6.99 -3.65
C HIS A 51 -6.15 7.05 -5.14
N ARG A 52 -5.33 8.01 -5.58
CA ARG A 52 -4.87 8.06 -6.97
C ARG A 52 -4.17 6.75 -7.38
N ALA A 53 -3.34 6.20 -6.50
CA ALA A 53 -2.70 4.91 -6.74
C ALA A 53 -3.75 3.81 -6.93
N LEU A 54 -4.71 3.70 -6.01
CA LEU A 54 -5.76 2.69 -6.03
C LEU A 54 -6.63 2.77 -7.30
N ASP A 55 -6.99 3.98 -7.74
CA ASP A 55 -7.79 4.23 -8.94
C ASP A 55 -7.07 3.85 -10.24
N GLN A 56 -5.73 3.85 -10.22
CA GLN A 56 -4.89 3.56 -11.38
C GLN A 56 -4.38 2.11 -11.41
N LEU A 57 -4.54 1.35 -10.32
CA LEU A 57 -4.12 -0.05 -10.28
C LEU A 57 -4.98 -0.92 -11.19
N ASP A 58 -4.34 -1.74 -12.00
CA ASP A 58 -5.02 -2.75 -12.78
C ASP A 58 -5.67 -3.85 -11.90
N ASP A 59 -6.63 -4.58 -12.46
CA ASP A 59 -7.37 -5.62 -11.74
C ASP A 59 -6.48 -6.81 -11.32
N ARG A 60 -5.37 -7.03 -12.00
CA ARG A 60 -4.41 -8.13 -11.72
C ARG A 60 -3.41 -7.75 -10.64
N ALA A 61 -3.32 -6.48 -10.25
CA ALA A 61 -2.39 -5.97 -9.24
C ALA A 61 -2.87 -6.23 -7.79
N GLY A 62 -3.39 -7.42 -7.50
CA GLY A 62 -3.94 -7.82 -6.18
C GLY A 62 -2.96 -7.58 -5.03
N ARG A 63 -1.70 -8.02 -5.18
CA ARG A 63 -0.63 -7.75 -4.21
C ARG A 63 -0.43 -6.27 -3.93
N GLN A 64 -0.30 -5.45 -4.98
CA GLN A 64 -0.05 -4.02 -4.82
C GLN A 64 -1.27 -3.31 -4.20
N ARG A 65 -2.49 -3.72 -4.60
CA ARG A 65 -3.74 -3.24 -4.02
C ARG A 65 -3.80 -3.50 -2.52
N SER A 66 -3.39 -4.68 -2.04
CA SER A 66 -3.34 -4.96 -0.60
C SER A 66 -2.39 -4.04 0.17
N VAL A 67 -1.27 -3.62 -0.43
CA VAL A 67 -0.33 -2.65 0.16
C VAL A 67 -0.98 -1.27 0.26
N VAL A 68 -1.52 -0.76 -0.86
CA VAL A 68 -2.14 0.57 -0.92
C VAL A 68 -3.34 0.67 0.04
N LEU A 69 -4.16 -0.38 0.13
CA LEU A 69 -5.29 -0.42 1.06
C LEU A 69 -4.85 -0.39 2.53
N LEU A 70 -3.75 -1.06 2.91
CA LEU A 70 -3.24 -0.97 4.29
C LEU A 70 -2.61 0.38 4.59
N ASP A 71 -1.96 1.01 3.61
CA ASP A 71 -1.45 2.37 3.77
C ASP A 71 -2.60 3.38 3.90
N LEU A 72 -3.70 3.22 3.13
CA LEU A 72 -4.93 4.02 3.28
C LEU A 72 -5.58 3.80 4.65
N ALA A 73 -5.63 2.55 5.11
CA ALA A 73 -6.15 2.21 6.43
C ALA A 73 -5.41 2.96 7.54
N ALA A 74 -4.08 2.95 7.50
CA ALA A 74 -3.25 3.67 8.46
C ALA A 74 -3.43 5.19 8.37
N ALA A 75 -3.58 5.75 7.16
CA ALA A 75 -3.77 7.19 6.97
C ALA A 75 -5.13 7.67 7.49
N HIS A 76 -6.22 6.97 7.15
CA HIS A 76 -7.57 7.32 7.60
C HIS A 76 -7.77 7.13 9.10
N ALA A 77 -7.24 6.04 9.66
CA ALA A 77 -7.42 5.68 11.07
C ALA A 77 -7.00 6.77 12.07
N VAL A 78 -6.08 7.67 11.68
CA VAL A 78 -5.66 8.82 12.50
C VAL A 78 -6.82 9.76 12.85
N THR A 79 -7.81 9.88 11.95
CA THR A 79 -8.94 10.81 12.10
C THR A 79 -10.29 10.12 12.07
N ASP A 80 -10.37 8.95 11.44
CA ASP A 80 -11.57 8.15 11.27
C ASP A 80 -11.19 6.66 11.35
N ALA A 81 -11.32 6.11 12.55
CA ALA A 81 -10.97 4.73 12.86
C ALA A 81 -11.86 3.71 12.11
N GLU A 82 -13.14 4.05 11.89
CA GLU A 82 -14.08 3.18 11.17
C GLU A 82 -13.68 3.07 9.70
N HIS A 83 -13.45 4.21 9.06
CA HIS A 83 -13.06 4.23 7.66
C HIS A 83 -11.67 3.61 7.44
N GLY A 84 -10.73 3.82 8.37
CA GLY A 84 -9.44 3.12 8.36
C GLY A 84 -9.62 1.59 8.43
N MET A 85 -10.54 1.11 9.27
CA MET A 85 -10.83 -0.32 9.39
C MET A 85 -11.49 -0.90 8.14
N ASP A 86 -12.31 -0.14 7.44
CA ASP A 86 -12.93 -0.58 6.17
C ASP A 86 -11.89 -0.84 5.09
N PHE A 87 -10.86 0.00 4.98
CA PHE A 87 -9.73 -0.26 4.08
C PHE A 87 -8.90 -1.47 4.52
N ALA A 88 -8.65 -1.62 5.82
CA ALA A 88 -7.94 -2.78 6.34
C ALA A 88 -8.70 -4.09 6.04
N ALA A 89 -10.03 -4.08 6.17
CA ALA A 89 -10.89 -5.20 5.83
C ALA A 89 -10.75 -5.62 4.36
N GLN A 90 -10.80 -4.65 3.44
CA GLN A 90 -10.60 -4.90 2.01
C GLN A 90 -9.22 -5.48 1.71
N ALA A 91 -8.16 -4.94 2.35
CA ALA A 91 -6.82 -5.46 2.18
C ALA A 91 -6.68 -6.91 2.66
N PHE A 92 -7.31 -7.25 3.78
CA PHE A 92 -7.29 -8.61 4.33
C PHE A 92 -8.02 -9.60 3.45
N ASP A 93 -9.10 -9.18 2.78
CA ASP A 93 -9.78 -10.04 1.81
C ASP A 93 -8.89 -10.31 0.59
N GLN A 94 -8.09 -9.34 0.14
CA GLN A 94 -7.05 -9.59 -0.87
C GLN A 94 -5.95 -10.53 -0.36
N LEU A 95 -5.47 -10.35 0.88
CA LEU A 95 -4.40 -11.17 1.46
C LEU A 95 -4.79 -12.63 1.72
N LYS A 96 -6.09 -12.92 1.87
CA LYS A 96 -6.59 -14.31 1.91
C LYS A 96 -6.47 -15.01 0.56
N LEU A 97 -6.61 -14.26 -0.54
CA LEU A 97 -6.52 -14.79 -1.90
C LEU A 97 -5.07 -14.89 -2.37
N GLU A 98 -4.28 -13.84 -2.11
CA GLU A 98 -2.89 -13.74 -2.55
C GLU A 98 -2.02 -13.19 -1.40
N PRO A 99 -1.47 -14.06 -0.53
CA PRO A 99 -0.60 -13.63 0.56
C PRO A 99 0.63 -12.91 0.04
N TYR A 100 0.95 -11.76 0.63
CA TYR A 100 2.07 -10.93 0.19
C TYR A 100 2.82 -10.27 1.35
N GLY A 101 4.07 -10.69 1.59
CA GLY A 101 4.87 -10.26 2.74
C GLY A 101 5.00 -8.74 2.91
N THR A 102 5.13 -7.99 1.80
CA THR A 102 5.21 -6.52 1.84
C THR A 102 3.96 -5.90 2.44
N ALA A 103 2.77 -6.43 2.13
CA ALA A 103 1.52 -5.97 2.72
C ALA A 103 1.40 -6.35 4.20
N TYR A 104 1.82 -7.56 4.60
CA TYR A 104 1.91 -7.91 6.03
C TYR A 104 2.80 -6.92 6.80
N GLY A 105 3.87 -6.42 6.18
CA GLY A 105 4.74 -5.39 6.73
C GLY A 105 4.06 -4.04 7.01
N ARG A 106 2.87 -3.77 6.45
CA ARG A 106 2.10 -2.53 6.71
C ARG A 106 1.20 -2.61 7.94
N ILE A 107 0.84 -3.82 8.39
CA ILE A 107 -0.07 -4.05 9.52
C ILE A 107 0.34 -3.30 10.81
N PRO A 108 1.63 -3.21 11.20
CA PRO A 108 2.03 -2.46 12.39
C PRO A 108 1.65 -0.97 12.37
N ALA A 109 1.62 -0.33 11.20
CA ALA A 109 1.22 1.07 11.08
C ALA A 109 -0.30 1.22 11.33
N VAL A 110 -1.12 0.32 10.77
CA VAL A 110 -2.57 0.28 11.01
C VAL A 110 -2.87 0.02 12.49
N ARG A 111 -2.17 -0.93 13.11
CA ARG A 111 -2.27 -1.21 14.56
C ARG A 111 -2.04 0.03 15.40
N ARG A 112 -0.96 0.77 15.11
CA ARG A 112 -0.62 2.00 15.81
C ARG A 112 -1.69 3.07 15.63
N ALA A 113 -2.19 3.26 14.40
CA ALA A 113 -3.19 4.29 14.11
C ALA A 113 -4.55 4.00 14.78
N LEU A 114 -4.90 2.72 14.97
CA LEU A 114 -6.13 2.31 15.64
C LEU A 114 -5.98 2.11 17.15
N GLU A 115 -4.80 2.34 17.74
CA GLU A 115 -4.57 2.11 19.16
C GLU A 115 -5.55 2.92 20.03
N GLY A 116 -6.15 2.27 21.03
CA GLY A 116 -7.14 2.91 21.91
C GLY A 116 -8.55 3.06 21.31
N THR A 117 -8.77 2.66 20.05
CA THR A 117 -10.09 2.69 19.40
C THR A 117 -10.83 1.34 19.56
N PRO A 118 -12.17 1.31 19.45
CA PRO A 118 -12.93 0.06 19.39
C PRO A 118 -12.50 -0.86 18.23
N GLN A 119 -12.05 -0.29 17.11
CA GLN A 119 -11.65 -0.98 15.89
C GLN A 119 -10.34 -1.75 16.05
N ALA A 120 -9.48 -1.40 17.03
CA ALA A 120 -8.27 -2.16 17.34
C ALA A 120 -8.56 -3.65 17.60
N ARG A 121 -9.64 -3.96 18.32
CA ARG A 121 -10.01 -5.35 18.61
C ARG A 121 -10.43 -6.11 17.34
N LEU A 122 -11.21 -5.45 16.49
CA LEU A 122 -11.67 -6.01 15.21
C LEU A 122 -10.49 -6.26 14.27
N LEU A 123 -9.51 -5.35 14.26
CA LEU A 123 -8.25 -5.52 13.53
C LEU A 123 -7.53 -6.81 13.98
N GLU A 124 -7.36 -7.02 15.29
CA GLU A 124 -6.69 -8.23 15.80
C GLU A 124 -7.45 -9.53 15.50
N GLU A 125 -8.78 -9.50 15.55
CA GLU A 125 -9.61 -10.62 15.12
C GLU A 125 -9.38 -10.98 13.64
N ARG A 126 -9.35 -9.97 12.77
CA ARG A 126 -9.08 -10.14 11.34
C ARG A 126 -7.67 -10.65 11.07
N ILE A 127 -6.66 -10.13 11.75
CA ILE A 127 -5.26 -10.55 11.60
C ILE A 127 -5.09 -12.03 11.95
N ARG A 128 -5.74 -12.51 13.03
CA ARG A 128 -5.70 -13.93 13.41
C ARG A 128 -6.30 -14.88 12.36
N ALA A 129 -7.18 -14.38 11.51
CA ALA A 129 -7.80 -15.14 10.43
C ALA A 129 -7.00 -15.12 9.11
N LEU A 130 -5.89 -14.37 9.05
CA LEU A 130 -5.04 -14.34 7.86
C LEU A 130 -4.18 -15.60 7.74
N PRO A 131 -3.89 -16.05 6.51
CA PRO A 131 -2.88 -17.09 6.30
C PRO A 131 -1.49 -16.59 6.74
N ALA A 132 -0.56 -17.51 6.99
CA ALA A 132 0.83 -17.11 7.23
C ALA A 132 1.38 -16.39 5.99
N ALA A 133 2.21 -15.37 6.20
CA ALA A 133 2.92 -14.73 5.12
C ALA A 133 3.80 -15.76 4.41
N VAL A 134 3.69 -15.84 3.09
CA VAL A 134 4.60 -16.64 2.27
C VAL A 134 5.86 -15.81 2.07
N CYS A 135 6.98 -16.30 2.63
CA CYS A 135 8.31 -15.71 2.48
C CYS A 135 8.85 -15.88 1.05
#